data_AF-W2SIU2-F1
#
_entry.id   AF-W2SIU2-F1
#
_cell.length_a   1.000
_cell.length_b   1.000
_cell.length_c   1.000
_cell.angle_alpha   90.00
_cell.angle_beta   90.00
_cell.angle_gamma   90.00
#
_symmetry.space_group_name_H-M   'P 1'
#
loop_
_entity.id
_entity.type
_entity.pdbx_description
1 polymer ?
#
loop_
_entity_poly.entity_id
_entity_poly.type
_entity_poly.pdbx_seq_one_letter_code
_entity_poly.pdbx_strand_id
1 'polypeptide(L)'
;MGCIASGRWVLGADYVDKSLAAGKWLPEADFEFGDPTRLAETSLPERELNLAKACRRWRLKLENHDRSKRIGAFQGWRCVLYCSDEKAAGLIPMLKAGGAEVAVRRQGEGAPLVFRPTHAVVCNSSMWNMEELNMLVNVGAKTFPLEYISKFLIEEHVDEAACYHPDYKRILQCRQ
;
A
#
# COMPACT_ATOMS: atom_id res chain seq x y z
N MET A 1 -2.00 -8.20 2.18
CA MET A 1 -1.40 -6.92 1.72
C MET A 1 -0.21 -6.46 2.56
N GLY A 2 -0.21 -6.58 3.90
CA GLY A 2 0.93 -6.15 4.73
C GLY A 2 2.29 -6.75 4.34
N CYS A 3 2.34 -8.04 3.96
CA CYS A 3 3.57 -8.69 3.47
C CYS A 3 4.08 -8.06 2.17
N ILE A 4 3.18 -7.69 1.25
CA ILE A 4 3.52 -6.99 0.00
C ILE A 4 4.10 -5.62 0.33
N ALA A 5 3.39 -4.85 1.15
CA ALA A 5 3.82 -3.51 1.55
C ALA A 5 5.21 -3.49 2.22
N SER A 6 5.54 -4.52 2.99
CA SER A 6 6.81 -4.64 3.72
C SER A 6 7.87 -5.50 3.02
N GLY A 7 7.61 -5.98 1.80
CA GLY A 7 8.56 -6.79 1.02
C GLY A 7 8.97 -8.11 1.69
N ARG A 8 8.05 -8.76 2.41
CA ARG A 8 8.34 -10.02 3.12
C ARG A 8 8.21 -11.22 2.20
N TRP A 9 8.94 -12.28 2.54
CA TRP A 9 8.75 -13.60 1.93
C TRP A 9 7.30 -14.06 2.07
N VAL A 10 6.72 -14.48 0.95
CA VAL A 10 5.45 -15.20 0.89
C VAL A 10 5.77 -16.53 0.25
N LEU A 11 5.65 -17.61 1.03
CA LEU A 11 6.14 -18.93 0.67
C LEU A 11 4.99 -19.91 0.47
N GLY A 12 5.25 -20.96 -0.30
CA GLY A 12 4.36 -22.10 -0.41
C GLY A 12 4.16 -22.79 0.94
N ALA A 13 2.98 -23.40 1.13
CA ALA A 13 2.64 -24.09 2.38
C ALA A 13 3.61 -25.23 2.72
N ASP A 14 4.25 -25.81 1.70
CA ASP A 14 5.21 -26.91 1.83
C ASP A 14 6.55 -26.50 2.47
N TYR A 15 6.84 -25.20 2.59
CA TYR A 15 8.09 -24.70 3.14
C TYR A 15 8.34 -25.17 4.58
N VAL A 16 7.32 -25.07 5.43
CA VAL A 16 7.44 -25.40 6.86
C VAL A 16 7.68 -26.89 7.04
N ASP A 17 6.89 -27.72 6.36
CA ASP A 17 7.00 -29.18 6.46
C ASP A 17 8.34 -29.70 5.92
N LYS A 18 8.81 -29.16 4.79
CA LYS A 18 10.11 -29.55 4.22
C LYS A 18 11.29 -29.06 5.05
N SER A 19 11.19 -27.86 5.64
CA SER A 19 12.20 -27.36 6.60
C SER A 19 12.25 -28.23 7.86
N LEU A 20 11.09 -28.62 8.38
CA LEU A 20 10.98 -29.51 9.53
C LEU A 20 11.61 -30.89 9.23
N ALA A 21 11.28 -31.49 8.09
CA ALA A 21 11.83 -32.77 7.67
C ALA A 21 13.36 -32.72 7.45
N ALA A 22 13.88 -31.58 6.97
CA ALA A 22 15.32 -31.35 6.80
C ALA A 22 16.04 -31.04 8.13
N GLY A 23 15.31 -30.80 9.23
CA GLY A 23 15.85 -30.39 10.51
C GLY A 23 16.46 -28.98 10.52
N LYS A 24 16.15 -28.15 9.50
CA LYS A 24 16.66 -26.78 9.36
C LYS A 24 15.76 -25.94 8.45
N TRP A 25 15.77 -24.62 8.63
CA TRP A 25 15.16 -23.71 7.66
C TRP A 25 15.86 -23.82 6.31
N LEU A 26 15.09 -24.14 5.28
CA LEU A 26 15.58 -24.20 3.90
C LEU A 26 15.64 -22.79 3.29
N PRO A 27 16.39 -22.59 2.19
CA PRO A 27 16.41 -21.31 1.51
C PRO A 27 15.01 -20.89 1.03
N GLU A 28 14.52 -19.73 1.47
CA GLU A 28 13.16 -19.27 1.16
C GLU A 28 12.91 -19.05 -0.33
N ALA A 29 13.95 -18.71 -1.09
CA ALA A 29 13.87 -18.48 -2.53
C ALA A 29 13.30 -19.68 -3.30
N ASP A 30 13.64 -20.90 -2.87
CA ASP A 30 13.17 -22.16 -3.48
C ASP A 30 11.66 -22.40 -3.25
N PHE A 31 11.08 -21.66 -2.31
CA PHE A 31 9.69 -21.78 -1.88
C PHE A 31 8.88 -20.51 -2.13
N GLU A 32 9.43 -19.51 -2.82
CA GLU A 32 8.75 -18.24 -3.06
C GLU A 32 7.48 -18.45 -3.89
N PHE A 33 6.35 -17.97 -3.38
CA PHE A 33 5.05 -18.15 -4.03
C PHE A 33 4.94 -17.38 -5.35
N GLY A 34 5.60 -16.23 -5.45
CA GLY A 34 5.64 -15.41 -6.65
C GLY A 34 6.67 -15.84 -7.69
N ASP A 35 7.35 -16.98 -7.51
CA ASP A 35 8.35 -17.44 -8.48
C ASP A 35 7.72 -17.81 -9.84
N PRO A 36 8.25 -17.31 -10.96
CA PRO A 36 7.69 -17.59 -12.28
C PRO A 36 7.59 -19.07 -12.63
N THR A 37 8.51 -19.91 -12.15
CA THR A 37 8.48 -21.36 -12.43
C THR A 37 7.32 -22.02 -11.69
N ARG A 38 7.15 -21.72 -10.40
CA ARG A 38 6.02 -22.21 -9.60
C ARG A 38 4.67 -21.69 -10.09
N LEU A 39 4.62 -20.42 -10.52
CA LEU A 39 3.41 -19.83 -11.08
C LEU A 39 3.03 -20.45 -12.43
N ALA A 40 4.01 -20.87 -13.25
CA ALA A 40 3.74 -21.56 -14.50
C ALA A 40 3.16 -22.98 -14.29
N GLU A 41 3.50 -23.61 -13.17
CA GLU A 41 2.99 -24.93 -12.78
C GLU A 41 1.60 -24.87 -12.11
N THR A 42 1.14 -23.68 -11.71
CA THR A 42 -0.10 -23.49 -10.94
C THR A 42 -1.16 -22.75 -11.77
N SER A 43 -2.36 -23.32 -11.89
CA SER A 43 -3.51 -22.61 -12.45
C SER A 43 -4.17 -21.74 -11.38
N LEU A 44 -3.80 -20.45 -11.32
CA LEU A 44 -4.38 -19.48 -10.39
C LEU A 44 -5.36 -18.54 -11.11
N PRO A 45 -6.43 -18.09 -10.44
CA PRO A 45 -7.22 -16.95 -10.90
C PRO A 45 -6.33 -15.72 -11.10
N GLU A 46 -6.65 -14.88 -12.08
CA GLU A 46 -5.85 -13.70 -12.44
C GLU A 46 -5.53 -12.79 -11.24
N ARG A 47 -6.49 -12.60 -10.34
CA ARG A 47 -6.32 -11.81 -9.12
C ARG A 47 -5.23 -12.38 -8.20
N GLU A 48 -5.22 -13.69 -8.01
CA GLU A 48 -4.23 -14.37 -7.16
C GLU A 48 -2.85 -14.38 -7.81
N LEU A 49 -2.81 -14.58 -9.14
CA LEU A 49 -1.59 -14.47 -9.92
C LEU A 49 -0.96 -13.08 -9.78
N ASN A 50 -1.76 -12.01 -9.87
CA ASN A 50 -1.31 -10.64 -9.71
C ASN A 50 -0.80 -10.36 -8.28
N LEU A 51 -1.46 -10.92 -7.27
CA LEU A 51 -1.00 -10.83 -5.88
C LEU A 51 0.33 -11.55 -5.67
N ALA A 52 0.49 -12.77 -6.21
CA ALA A 52 1.72 -13.54 -6.10
C ALA A 52 2.91 -12.80 -6.76
N LYS A 53 2.71 -12.29 -7.98
CA LYS A 53 3.69 -11.44 -8.67
C LYS A 53 4.05 -10.20 -7.86
N ALA A 54 3.06 -9.54 -7.26
CA ALA A 54 3.27 -8.36 -6.43
C ALA A 54 4.10 -8.65 -5.17
N CYS A 55 3.87 -9.79 -4.51
CA CYS A 55 4.67 -10.23 -3.35
C CYS A 55 6.16 -10.30 -3.69
N ARG A 56 6.51 -11.05 -4.75
CA ARG A 56 7.91 -11.19 -5.19
C ARG A 56 8.50 -9.87 -5.65
N ARG A 57 7.76 -9.09 -6.46
CA ARG A 57 8.22 -7.78 -6.96
C ARG A 57 8.63 -6.84 -5.83
N TRP A 58 7.77 -6.70 -4.81
CA TRP A 58 8.07 -5.82 -3.69
C TRP A 58 9.19 -6.35 -2.80
N ARG A 59 9.27 -7.68 -2.58
CA ARG A 59 10.40 -8.29 -1.87
C ARG A 59 11.73 -7.97 -2.57
N LEU A 60 11.82 -8.22 -3.88
CA LEU A 60 13.03 -7.91 -4.68
C LEU A 60 13.39 -6.43 -4.62
N LYS A 61 12.40 -5.54 -4.79
CA LYS A 61 12.61 -4.08 -4.75
C LYS A 61 13.15 -3.60 -3.39
N LEU A 62 12.83 -4.32 -2.32
CA LEU A 62 13.20 -3.96 -0.95
C LEU A 62 14.39 -4.76 -0.41
N GLU A 63 14.90 -5.76 -1.14
CA GLU A 63 15.91 -6.71 -0.67
C GLU A 63 17.22 -6.07 -0.23
N ASN A 64 17.68 -5.06 -0.98
CA ASN A 64 18.95 -4.35 -0.73
C ASN A 64 18.83 -3.18 0.25
N HIS A 65 17.64 -2.96 0.82
CA HIS A 65 17.47 -1.90 1.80
C HIS A 65 17.96 -2.35 3.18
N ASP A 66 18.47 -1.38 3.93
CA ASP A 66 18.87 -1.58 5.31
C ASP A 66 17.68 -2.08 6.14
N ARG A 67 17.74 -3.35 6.57
CA ARG A 67 16.69 -4.01 7.35
C ARG A 67 16.48 -3.36 8.72
N SER A 68 17.40 -2.54 9.21
CA SER A 68 17.23 -1.76 10.43
C SER A 68 16.32 -0.56 10.24
N LYS A 69 16.14 -0.10 8.99
CA LYS A 69 15.22 0.97 8.62
C LYS A 69 13.88 0.37 8.23
N ARG A 70 12.78 1.02 8.65
CA ARG A 70 11.42 0.65 8.25
C ARG A 70 11.12 1.12 6.83
N ILE A 71 11.83 0.54 5.86
CA ILE A 71 11.66 0.84 4.44
C ILE A 71 10.69 -0.17 3.86
N GLY A 72 9.64 0.34 3.21
CA GLY A 72 8.66 -0.47 2.53
C GLY A 72 8.09 0.26 1.32
N ALA A 73 6.98 -0.27 0.80
CA ALA A 73 6.34 0.21 -0.41
C ALA A 73 5.91 1.69 -0.36
N PHE A 74 5.60 2.17 0.85
CA PHE A 74 5.10 3.51 1.11
C PHE A 74 6.18 4.37 1.79
N GLN A 75 7.46 4.08 1.59
CA GLN A 75 8.55 4.87 2.13
C GLN A 75 8.39 6.36 1.77
N GLY A 76 8.42 7.23 2.78
CA GLY A 76 8.26 8.68 2.62
C GLY A 76 6.81 9.15 2.51
N TRP A 77 5.82 8.25 2.55
CA TRP A 77 4.42 8.63 2.57
C TRP A 77 4.03 9.10 3.96
N ARG A 78 3.42 10.28 4.02
CA ARG A 78 2.61 10.77 5.14
C ARG A 78 1.15 10.71 4.73
N CYS A 79 0.46 9.65 5.12
CA CYS A 79 -0.91 9.36 4.75
C CYS A 79 -1.89 9.91 5.78
N VAL A 80 -2.83 10.74 5.35
CA VAL A 80 -4.03 11.07 6.14
C VAL A 80 -5.20 10.23 5.65
N LEU A 81 -5.91 9.58 6.59
CA LEU A 81 -7.09 8.76 6.30
C LEU A 81 -8.37 9.53 6.64
N TYR A 82 -9.26 9.63 5.65
CA TYR A 82 -10.63 10.12 5.77
C TYR A 82 -11.59 8.94 5.61
N CYS A 83 -11.62 8.09 6.63
CA CYS A 83 -12.43 6.87 6.66
C CYS A 83 -12.93 6.55 8.07
N SER A 84 -13.88 5.61 8.20
CA SER A 84 -14.35 5.15 9.50
C SER A 84 -13.21 4.52 10.31
N ASP A 85 -13.32 4.55 11.63
CA ASP A 85 -12.30 3.97 12.52
C ASP A 85 -12.03 2.49 12.22
N GLU A 86 -13.07 1.73 11.85
CA GLU A 86 -12.95 0.33 11.42
C GLU A 86 -12.05 0.17 10.19
N LYS A 87 -12.27 1.01 9.16
CA LYS A 87 -11.42 0.99 7.94
C LYS A 87 -10.00 1.44 8.28
N ALA A 88 -9.86 2.47 9.11
CA ALA A 88 -8.56 2.96 9.55
C ALA A 88 -7.78 1.87 10.30
N ALA A 89 -8.43 1.11 11.18
CA ALA A 89 -7.83 0.02 11.94
C ALA A 89 -7.22 -1.07 11.04
N GLY A 90 -7.86 -1.38 9.90
CA GLY A 90 -7.32 -2.32 8.91
C GLY A 90 -6.17 -1.74 8.07
N LEU A 91 -6.19 -0.43 7.79
CA LEU A 91 -5.20 0.22 6.90
C LEU A 91 -3.93 0.63 7.62
N ILE A 92 -4.03 1.14 8.85
CA ILE A 92 -2.90 1.68 9.61
C ILE A 92 -1.75 0.66 9.74
N PRO A 93 -1.98 -0.61 10.15
CA PRO A 93 -0.89 -1.57 10.30
C PRO A 93 -0.19 -1.86 8.98
N MET A 94 -0.94 -1.98 7.89
CA MET A 94 -0.39 -2.22 6.55
C MET A 94 0.41 -1.03 6.05
N LEU A 95 -0.12 0.20 6.17
CA LEU A 95 0.57 1.43 5.77
C LEU A 95 1.88 1.60 6.55
N LYS A 96 1.83 1.42 7.88
CA LYS A 96 3.02 1.48 8.75
C LYS A 96 4.03 0.39 8.43
N ALA A 97 3.58 -0.83 8.12
CA ALA A 97 4.47 -1.92 7.70
C ALA A 97 5.18 -1.59 6.38
N GLY A 98 4.52 -0.85 5.50
CA GLY A 98 5.12 -0.32 4.27
C GLY A 98 5.96 0.96 4.45
N GLY A 99 6.18 1.43 5.67
CA GLY A 99 7.04 2.60 5.92
C GLY A 99 6.33 3.96 5.85
N ALA A 100 4.99 3.98 5.78
CA ALA A 100 4.24 5.24 5.85
C ALA A 100 4.07 5.72 7.30
N GLU A 101 4.08 7.04 7.46
CA GLU A 101 3.47 7.69 8.62
C GLU A 101 1.98 7.85 8.36
N VAL A 102 1.14 7.67 9.40
CA VAL A 102 -0.32 7.67 9.23
C VAL A 102 -0.98 8.53 10.29
N ALA A 103 -1.84 9.45 9.84
CA ALA A 103 -2.80 10.18 10.66
C ALA A 103 -4.23 9.82 10.23
N VAL A 104 -5.17 9.87 11.17
CA VAL A 104 -6.60 9.69 10.87
C VAL A 104 -7.28 11.01 11.16
N ARG A 105 -8.06 11.51 10.20
CA ARG A 105 -8.91 12.68 10.42
C ARG A 105 -10.23 12.21 11.01
N ARG A 106 -10.54 12.61 12.24
CA ARG A 106 -11.79 12.24 12.92
C ARG A 106 -12.89 13.26 12.64
N GLN A 107 -14.13 12.86 12.87
CA GLN A 107 -15.28 13.75 12.67
C GLN A 107 -15.18 14.98 13.57
N GLY A 108 -15.37 16.17 13.00
CA GLY A 108 -15.25 17.45 13.71
C GLY A 108 -13.82 18.01 13.76
N GLU A 109 -12.81 17.25 13.34
CA GLU A 109 -11.46 17.77 13.11
C GLU A 109 -11.37 18.43 11.74
N GLY A 110 -10.54 19.47 11.62
CA GLY A 110 -10.14 20.03 10.33
C GLY A 110 -9.05 19.18 9.65
N ALA A 111 -8.63 19.60 8.46
CA ALA A 111 -7.54 18.94 7.76
C ALA A 111 -6.25 18.95 8.62
N PRO A 112 -5.57 17.81 8.84
CA PRO A 112 -4.41 17.73 9.73
C PRO A 112 -3.13 18.28 9.07
N LEU A 113 -3.09 19.58 8.78
CA LEU A 113 -2.01 20.22 8.02
C LEU A 113 -0.66 20.21 8.73
N VAL A 114 -0.64 20.19 10.07
CA VAL A 114 0.59 20.09 10.88
C VAL A 114 1.32 18.78 10.59
N PHE A 115 0.59 17.71 10.25
CA PHE A 115 1.16 16.43 9.83
C PHE A 115 1.80 16.48 8.44
N ARG A 116 1.63 17.58 7.69
CA ARG A 116 2.16 17.80 6.33
C ARG A 116 1.83 16.64 5.39
N PRO A 117 0.55 16.27 5.23
CA PRO A 117 0.17 15.11 4.45
C PRO A 117 0.74 15.18 3.03
N THR A 118 1.17 14.02 2.52
CA THR A 118 1.58 13.85 1.12
C THR A 118 0.49 13.15 0.32
N HIS A 119 -0.27 12.28 1.00
CA HIS A 119 -1.34 11.48 0.44
C HIS A 119 -2.56 11.58 1.37
N ALA A 120 -3.71 11.91 0.80
CA ALA A 120 -5.00 11.82 1.47
C ALA A 120 -5.81 10.67 0.87
N VAL A 121 -6.24 9.73 1.71
CA VAL A 121 -7.03 8.57 1.29
C VAL A 121 -8.46 8.74 1.78
N VAL A 122 -9.40 8.86 0.83
CA VAL A 122 -10.81 9.16 1.11
C VAL A 122 -11.69 7.94 0.83
N CYS A 123 -12.61 7.62 1.74
CA CYS A 123 -13.52 6.46 1.61
C CYS A 123 -14.98 6.82 1.31
N ASN A 124 -15.48 7.92 1.88
CA ASN A 124 -16.85 8.40 1.73
C ASN A 124 -16.83 9.92 1.61
N SER A 125 -17.66 10.50 0.74
CA SER A 125 -17.74 11.94 0.49
C SER A 125 -18.28 12.73 1.69
N SER A 126 -18.93 12.09 2.67
CA SER A 126 -19.42 12.77 3.88
C SER A 126 -18.34 13.01 4.95
N MET A 127 -17.17 12.40 4.82
CA MET A 127 -16.09 12.47 5.81
C MET A 127 -15.18 13.70 5.63
N TRP A 128 -15.36 14.47 4.56
CA TRP A 128 -14.55 15.63 4.21
C TRP A 128 -15.39 16.59 3.36
N ASN A 129 -14.90 17.81 3.16
CA ASN A 129 -15.56 18.81 2.34
C ASN A 129 -14.57 19.48 1.36
N MET A 130 -15.09 20.30 0.44
CA MET A 130 -14.26 20.98 -0.56
C MET A 130 -13.25 21.97 0.05
N GLU A 131 -13.53 22.52 1.24
CA GLU A 131 -12.60 23.40 1.93
C GLU A 131 -11.37 22.63 2.42
N GLU A 132 -11.58 21.52 3.14
CA GLU A 132 -10.51 20.62 3.58
C GLU A 132 -9.71 20.07 2.40
N LEU A 133 -10.39 19.70 1.30
CA LEU A 133 -9.69 19.24 0.10
C LEU A 133 -8.81 20.34 -0.51
N ASN A 134 -9.29 21.59 -0.57
CA ASN A 134 -8.48 22.71 -1.03
C ASN A 134 -7.27 22.95 -0.12
N MET A 135 -7.43 22.82 1.21
CA MET A 135 -6.31 22.93 2.14
C MET A 135 -5.26 21.84 1.90
N LEU A 136 -5.70 20.59 1.68
CA LEU A 136 -4.82 19.47 1.33
C LEU A 136 -4.06 19.74 0.02
N VAL A 137 -4.76 20.21 -1.03
CA VAL A 137 -4.13 20.56 -2.31
C VAL A 137 -3.12 21.69 -2.12
N ASN A 138 -3.41 22.70 -1.30
CA ASN A 138 -2.52 23.84 -1.05
C ASN A 138 -1.20 23.43 -0.38
N VAL A 139 -1.20 22.38 0.44
CA VAL A 139 0.02 21.82 1.03
C VAL A 139 0.67 20.75 0.14
N GLY A 140 0.17 20.54 -1.07
CA GLY A 140 0.69 19.57 -2.03
C GLY A 140 0.27 18.12 -1.76
N ALA A 141 -0.71 17.89 -0.89
CA ALA A 141 -1.22 16.55 -0.63
C ALA A 141 -2.08 16.08 -1.79
N LYS A 142 -1.71 14.93 -2.36
CA LYS A 142 -2.47 14.27 -3.43
C LYS A 142 -3.62 13.47 -2.82
N THR A 143 -4.80 13.57 -3.40
CA THR A 143 -6.00 12.88 -2.86
C THR A 143 -6.41 11.71 -3.74
N PHE A 144 -6.63 10.56 -3.11
CA PHE A 144 -6.95 9.30 -3.76
C PHE A 144 -8.14 8.60 -3.10
N PRO A 145 -8.94 7.83 -3.85
CA PRO A 145 -9.88 6.89 -3.27
C PRO A 145 -9.12 5.71 -2.62
N LEU A 146 -9.78 4.98 -1.72
CA LEU A 146 -9.17 3.91 -0.95
C LEU A 146 -8.50 2.84 -1.82
N GLU A 147 -9.11 2.53 -2.96
CA GLU A 147 -8.70 1.48 -3.89
C GLU A 147 -7.29 1.73 -4.46
N TYR A 148 -6.83 2.99 -4.47
CA TYR A 148 -5.49 3.34 -4.92
C TYR A 148 -4.40 2.61 -4.14
N ILE A 149 -4.57 2.41 -2.84
CA ILE A 149 -3.56 1.73 -2.01
C ILE A 149 -3.36 0.28 -2.48
N SER A 150 -4.45 -0.43 -2.75
CA SER A 150 -4.39 -1.80 -3.29
C SER A 150 -3.82 -1.81 -4.71
N LYS A 151 -4.25 -0.87 -5.55
CA LYS A 151 -3.76 -0.72 -6.93
C LYS A 151 -2.25 -0.50 -6.98
N PHE A 152 -1.74 0.44 -6.18
CA PHE A 152 -0.31 0.73 -6.05
C PHE A 152 0.53 -0.48 -5.62
N LEU A 153 -0.01 -1.33 -4.74
CA LEU A 153 0.71 -2.52 -4.31
C LEU A 153 0.70 -3.62 -5.38
N ILE A 154 -0.40 -3.81 -6.11
CA ILE A 154 -0.63 -4.96 -7.00
C ILE A 154 -0.11 -4.70 -8.42
N GLU A 155 -0.39 -3.53 -8.98
CA GLU A 155 0.00 -3.19 -10.34
C GLU A 155 1.47 -2.75 -10.38
N GLU A 156 2.17 -3.10 -11.46
CA GLU A 156 3.57 -2.73 -11.64
C GLU A 156 3.73 -1.28 -12.08
N HIS A 157 2.83 -0.83 -12.96
CA HIS A 157 2.83 0.50 -13.55
C HIS A 157 1.49 1.16 -13.28
N VAL A 158 1.44 2.00 -12.25
CA VAL A 158 0.24 2.77 -11.91
C VAL A 158 0.38 4.19 -12.46
N ASP A 159 -0.53 4.57 -13.36
CA ASP A 159 -0.75 5.97 -13.67
C ASP A 159 -1.42 6.64 -12.46
N GLU A 160 -0.59 7.33 -11.66
CA GLU A 160 -1.01 8.01 -10.45
C GLU A 160 -2.06 9.10 -10.74
N ALA A 161 -1.88 9.86 -11.82
CA ALA A 161 -2.79 10.95 -12.17
C ALA A 161 -4.16 10.43 -12.59
N ALA A 162 -4.20 9.26 -13.27
CA ALA A 162 -5.46 8.57 -13.55
C ALA A 162 -6.21 8.16 -12.27
N CYS A 163 -5.49 7.91 -11.16
CA CYS A 163 -6.07 7.44 -9.90
C CYS A 163 -6.50 8.54 -8.93
N TYR A 164 -6.24 9.81 -9.22
CA TYR A 164 -6.68 10.90 -8.35
C TYR A 164 -8.19 10.92 -8.13
N HIS A 165 -8.61 11.35 -6.94
CA HIS A 165 -10.01 11.58 -6.63
C HIS A 165 -10.63 12.59 -7.62
N PRO A 166 -11.86 12.40 -8.11
CA PRO A 166 -12.48 13.29 -9.08
C PRO A 166 -12.49 14.76 -8.67
N ASP A 167 -12.82 15.07 -7.42
CA ASP A 167 -12.83 16.45 -6.93
C ASP A 167 -11.42 17.07 -6.86
N TYR A 168 -10.41 16.25 -6.56
CA TYR A 168 -9.01 16.71 -6.60
C TYR A 168 -8.60 17.06 -8.03
N LYS A 169 -8.96 16.23 -9.02
CA LYS A 169 -8.72 16.53 -10.44
C LYS A 169 -9.37 17.83 -10.86
N ARG A 170 -10.64 18.07 -10.47
CA ARG A 170 -11.35 19.31 -10.77
C ARG A 170 -10.63 20.53 -10.19
N ILE A 171 -10.19 20.46 -8.94
CA ILE A 171 -9.44 21.57 -8.31
C ILE A 171 -8.14 21.85 -9.07
N LEU A 172 -7.40 20.81 -9.48
CA LEU A 172 -6.17 20.99 -10.25
C LEU A 172 -6.43 21.65 -11.62
N GLN A 173 -7.52 21.29 -12.29
CA GLN A 173 -7.90 21.87 -13.59
C GLN A 173 -8.34 23.33 -13.47
N CYS A 174 -9.01 23.72 -12.38
CA CYS A 174 -9.40 25.11 -12.15
C CYS A 174 -8.22 26.04 -11.78
N ARG A 175 -7.03 25.48 -11.50
CA ARG A 175 -5.83 26.24 -11.12
C ARG A 175 -4.83 26.43 -12.26
N GLN A 176 -5.07 25.79 -13.42
CA GLN A 176 -4.30 25.99 -14.66
C GLN A 176 -4.89 27.14 -15.46
#